data_AF-A0A6M1RQV1-F1
#
_entry.id   AF-A0A6M1RQV1-F1
#
_cell.length_a   1.000
_cell.length_b   1.000
_cell.length_c   1.000
_cell.angle_alpha   90.00
_cell.angle_beta   90.00
_cell.angle_gamma   90.00
#
_symmetry.space_group_name_H-M   'P 1'
#
loop_
_entity.id
_entity.type
_entity.pdbx_description
1 polymer ?
#
loop_
_entity_poly.entity_id
_entity_poly.type
_entity_poly.pdbx_seq_one_letter_code
_entity_poly.pdbx_strand_id
1 'polypeptide(L)'
;MQRLGITTLVALVALLWAGVGWGAVYRLTDGTTVEGDPVSPNERGVVIRGPGGQYSSRIAWDRFTQESLRELAKDKKLAQFVEIYIIEEDQSEEQARPPLPKPRPVEGRLSRPENPAFWAGLAGSSIGLLILFGLYAANLYSAYEIAVYRARPLAMVVGLAAIVPVIPQIIFLALPTRIPKEEEQVGAAAEVAAGAGAAAPVVGAGLHLAQETPAPAATKPAEPTIFKRGEYAFNRRFFETRFSSFFGMVRRDKSQVMILKTAKQQYVVNRITRITATDMHVEVQKGAAVEEIPVSFTEIVEVELRPAGGR
;
A
#
# COMPACT_ATOMS: atom_id res chain seq x y z
N MET A 1 -67.55 -39.75 -12.20
CA MET A 1 -67.38 -39.49 -13.66
C MET A 1 -66.42 -38.33 -13.99
N GLN A 2 -66.07 -37.43 -13.07
CA GLN A 2 -65.16 -36.29 -13.35
C GLN A 2 -63.67 -36.64 -13.53
N ARG A 3 -63.18 -37.76 -12.99
CA ARG A 3 -61.75 -38.13 -13.07
C ARG A 3 -61.32 -38.68 -14.43
N LEU A 4 -62.26 -39.22 -15.21
CA LEU A 4 -61.97 -39.77 -16.54
C LEU A 4 -61.80 -38.68 -17.60
N GLY A 5 -62.45 -37.53 -17.44
CA GLY A 5 -62.37 -36.39 -18.37
C GLY A 5 -61.08 -35.57 -18.23
N ILE A 6 -60.49 -35.52 -17.03
CA ILE A 6 -59.23 -34.80 -16.79
C ILE A 6 -58.06 -35.59 -17.39
N THR A 7 -58.06 -36.92 -17.28
CA THR A 7 -57.02 -37.76 -17.86
C THR A 7 -57.03 -37.76 -19.39
N THR A 8 -58.21 -37.70 -20.01
CA THR A 8 -58.31 -37.59 -21.48
C THR A 8 -57.94 -36.19 -21.97
N LEU A 9 -58.26 -35.13 -21.22
CA LEU A 9 -57.85 -33.76 -21.54
C LEU A 9 -56.34 -33.55 -21.40
N VAL A 10 -55.71 -34.11 -20.37
CA VAL A 10 -54.24 -34.07 -20.19
C VAL A 10 -53.54 -34.88 -21.28
N ALA A 11 -54.08 -36.04 -21.67
CA ALA A 11 -53.54 -36.83 -22.77
C ALA A 11 -53.65 -36.10 -24.13
N LEU A 12 -54.76 -35.39 -24.37
CA LEU A 12 -54.94 -34.56 -25.57
C LEU A 12 -53.99 -33.35 -25.59
N VAL A 13 -53.76 -32.69 -24.46
CA VAL A 13 -52.81 -31.58 -24.35
C VAL A 13 -51.37 -32.08 -24.54
N ALA A 14 -51.01 -33.24 -23.99
CA ALA A 14 -49.70 -33.85 -24.20
C ALA A 14 -49.47 -34.25 -25.67
N LEU A 15 -50.50 -34.74 -26.36
CA LEU A 15 -50.44 -35.04 -27.79
C LEU A 15 -50.35 -33.77 -28.66
N LEU A 16 -50.95 -32.67 -28.23
CA LEU A 16 -50.84 -31.35 -28.88
C LEU A 16 -49.46 -30.71 -28.69
N TRP A 17 -48.74 -31.03 -27.61
CA TRP A 17 -47.38 -30.56 -27.37
C TRP A 17 -46.29 -31.42 -28.03
N ALA A 18 -46.61 -32.67 -28.38
CA ALA A 18 -45.68 -33.57 -29.07
C ALA A 18 -45.42 -33.21 -30.56
N GLY A 19 -46.14 -32.22 -31.10
CA GLY A 19 -46.01 -31.78 -32.50
C GLY A 19 -45.03 -30.63 -32.73
N VAL A 20 -44.40 -30.08 -31.68
CA VAL A 20 -43.40 -29.02 -31.85
C VAL A 20 -42.03 -29.67 -32.08
N GLY A 21 -41.70 -29.88 -33.36
CA GLY A 21 -40.35 -30.28 -33.75
C GLY A 21 -39.36 -29.22 -33.28
N TRP A 22 -38.42 -29.60 -32.42
CA TRP A 22 -37.25 -28.78 -32.12
C TRP A 22 -36.38 -28.74 -33.37
N GLY A 23 -36.30 -27.59 -34.03
CA GLY A 23 -35.37 -27.40 -35.13
C GLY A 23 -33.94 -27.41 -34.60
N ALA A 24 -33.03 -28.07 -35.32
CA ALA A 24 -31.61 -27.99 -34.99
C ALA A 24 -31.11 -26.54 -35.16
N VAL A 25 -30.28 -26.08 -34.23
CA VAL A 25 -29.74 -24.71 -34.24
C VAL A 25 -28.31 -24.73 -34.77
N TYR A 26 -28.10 -24.16 -35.95
CA TYR A 26 -26.81 -24.08 -36.60
C TYR A 26 -26.19 -22.70 -36.41
N ARG A 27 -24.91 -22.65 -36.06
CA ARG A 27 -24.12 -21.42 -35.89
C ARG A 27 -23.34 -21.11 -37.15
N LEU A 28 -23.41 -19.85 -37.56
CA LEU A 28 -22.66 -19.31 -38.68
C LEU A 28 -21.38 -18.61 -38.21
N THR A 29 -20.40 -18.51 -39.10
CA THR A 29 -19.09 -17.86 -38.87
C THR A 29 -19.19 -16.39 -38.48
N ASP A 30 -20.27 -15.72 -38.88
CA ASP A 30 -20.62 -14.33 -38.58
C ASP A 30 -21.29 -14.16 -37.20
N GLY A 31 -21.42 -15.24 -36.42
CA GLY A 31 -21.99 -15.22 -35.07
C GLY A 31 -23.52 -15.27 -35.04
N THR A 32 -24.17 -15.32 -36.21
CA THR A 32 -25.63 -15.53 -36.32
C THR A 32 -25.98 -17.02 -36.17
N THR A 33 -27.19 -17.32 -35.70
CA THR A 33 -27.70 -18.68 -35.54
C THR A 33 -28.95 -18.86 -36.37
N VAL A 34 -29.05 -19.99 -37.07
CA VAL A 34 -30.22 -20.36 -37.87
C VAL A 34 -30.80 -21.65 -37.33
N GLU A 35 -32.08 -21.60 -36.98
CA GLU A 35 -32.84 -22.73 -36.43
C GLU A 35 -33.76 -23.31 -37.48
N GLY A 36 -33.74 -24.64 -37.63
CA GLY A 36 -34.67 -25.36 -38.49
C GLY A 36 -34.10 -26.61 -39.14
N ASP A 37 -34.87 -27.18 -40.07
CA ASP A 37 -34.51 -28.43 -40.74
C ASP A 37 -33.84 -28.17 -42.10
N PRO A 38 -32.76 -28.89 -42.46
CA PRO A 38 -32.14 -28.78 -43.77
C PRO A 38 -32.98 -29.49 -44.85
N VAL A 39 -33.49 -28.75 -45.84
CA VAL A 39 -34.45 -29.28 -46.83
C VAL A 39 -33.85 -29.43 -48.24
N SER A 40 -32.89 -28.58 -48.64
CA SER A 40 -32.34 -28.58 -50.01
C SER A 40 -30.81 -28.41 -50.04
N PRO A 41 -30.05 -29.50 -49.89
CA PRO A 41 -28.59 -29.48 -50.01
C PRO A 41 -28.11 -29.58 -51.46
N ASN A 42 -27.28 -28.62 -51.87
CA ASN A 42 -26.54 -28.66 -53.13
C ASN A 42 -25.08 -28.26 -52.88
N GLU A 43 -24.24 -28.34 -53.91
CA GLU A 43 -22.82 -27.90 -53.86
C GLU A 43 -22.64 -26.46 -53.36
N ARG A 44 -23.61 -25.57 -53.60
CA ARG A 44 -23.53 -24.15 -53.22
C ARG A 44 -23.98 -23.83 -51.79
N GLY A 45 -24.53 -24.80 -51.05
CA GLY A 45 -25.06 -24.58 -49.71
C GLY A 45 -26.36 -25.31 -49.43
N VAL A 46 -26.99 -24.99 -48.30
CA VAL A 46 -28.25 -25.58 -47.84
C VAL A 46 -29.31 -24.52 -47.56
N VAL A 47 -30.57 -24.88 -47.78
CA VAL A 47 -31.74 -24.09 -47.37
C VAL A 47 -32.33 -24.72 -46.12
N ILE A 48 -32.50 -23.93 -45.07
CA ILE A 48 -33.04 -24.35 -43.78
C ILE A 48 -34.50 -23.88 -43.69
N ARG A 49 -35.39 -24.79 -43.31
CA ARG A 49 -36.80 -24.51 -43.06
C ARG A 49 -36.99 -24.20 -41.57
N GLY A 50 -37.26 -22.94 -41.26
CA GLY A 50 -37.48 -22.50 -39.88
C GLY A 50 -38.84 -22.92 -39.29
N PRO A 51 -39.04 -22.71 -37.98
CA PRO A 51 -40.20 -23.20 -37.23
C PRO A 51 -41.55 -22.60 -37.67
N GLY A 52 -41.56 -21.59 -38.52
CA GLY A 52 -42.77 -21.00 -39.13
C GLY A 52 -43.05 -21.45 -40.57
N GLY A 53 -42.34 -22.45 -41.09
CA GLY A 53 -42.43 -22.86 -42.50
C GLY A 53 -41.77 -21.87 -43.47
N GLN A 54 -41.06 -20.86 -42.95
CA GLN A 54 -40.26 -19.94 -43.73
C GLN A 54 -38.94 -20.60 -44.12
N TYR A 55 -38.54 -20.41 -45.39
CA TYR A 55 -37.26 -20.89 -45.89
C TYR A 55 -36.22 -19.79 -45.74
N SER A 56 -35.06 -20.12 -45.19
CA SER A 56 -33.90 -19.22 -45.19
C SER A 56 -33.43 -18.96 -46.62
N SER A 57 -32.66 -17.88 -46.82
CA SER A 57 -31.80 -17.79 -48.00
C SER A 57 -30.84 -18.99 -48.01
N ARG A 58 -30.34 -19.38 -49.19
CA ARG A 58 -29.36 -20.47 -49.29
C ARG A 58 -28.08 -20.05 -48.59
N ILE A 59 -27.73 -20.76 -47.52
CA ILE A 59 -26.52 -20.50 -46.74
C ILE A 59 -25.42 -21.37 -47.31
N ALA A 60 -24.32 -20.75 -47.73
CA ALA A 60 -23.18 -21.45 -48.29
C ALA A 60 -22.42 -22.24 -47.21
N TRP A 61 -21.80 -23.36 -47.59
CA TRP A 61 -21.18 -24.29 -46.64
C TRP A 61 -20.01 -23.67 -45.85
N ASP A 62 -19.29 -22.74 -46.46
CA ASP A 62 -18.23 -21.93 -45.86
C ASP A 62 -18.71 -21.01 -44.73
N ARG A 63 -20.00 -20.69 -44.69
CA ARG A 63 -20.59 -19.80 -43.68
C ARG A 63 -20.95 -20.51 -42.38
N PHE A 64 -20.93 -21.83 -42.33
CA PHE A 64 -21.19 -22.58 -41.11
C PHE A 64 -19.92 -22.73 -40.28
N THR A 65 -20.08 -22.75 -38.96
CA THR A 65 -18.99 -23.12 -38.05
C THR A 65 -18.65 -24.61 -38.19
N GLN A 66 -17.41 -24.98 -37.84
CA GLN A 66 -16.95 -26.38 -37.88
C GLN A 66 -17.82 -27.31 -37.01
N GLU A 67 -18.35 -26.81 -35.90
CA GLU A 67 -19.29 -27.55 -35.04
C GLU A 67 -20.60 -27.86 -35.78
N SER A 68 -21.18 -26.86 -36.44
CA SER A 68 -22.43 -27.02 -37.20
C SER A 68 -22.25 -27.85 -38.46
N LEU A 69 -21.10 -27.79 -39.13
CA LEU A 69 -20.77 -28.67 -40.25
C LEU A 69 -20.69 -30.13 -39.79
N ARG A 70 -20.05 -30.42 -38.65
CA ARG A 70 -20.03 -31.79 -38.08
C ARG A 70 -21.43 -32.30 -37.72
N GLU A 71 -22.31 -31.41 -37.27
CA GLU A 71 -23.71 -31.77 -36.98
C GLU A 71 -24.51 -32.04 -38.25
N LEU A 72 -24.37 -31.22 -39.29
CA LEU A 72 -24.97 -31.43 -40.61
C LEU A 72 -24.43 -32.71 -41.28
N ALA A 73 -23.17 -33.07 -41.06
CA ALA A 73 -22.57 -34.29 -41.59
C ALA A 73 -23.17 -35.59 -41.01
N LYS A 74 -23.91 -35.53 -39.89
CA LYS A 74 -24.63 -36.69 -39.36
C LYS A 74 -25.72 -37.20 -40.33
N ASP A 75 -26.23 -36.32 -41.18
CA ASP A 75 -27.20 -36.68 -42.21
C ASP A 75 -26.48 -37.17 -43.47
N LYS A 76 -26.73 -38.43 -43.85
CA LYS A 76 -26.12 -39.10 -45.02
C LYS A 76 -26.22 -38.31 -46.33
N LYS A 77 -27.27 -37.49 -46.50
CA LYS A 77 -27.50 -36.66 -47.70
C LYS A 77 -26.69 -35.36 -47.70
N LEU A 78 -26.35 -34.85 -46.52
CA LEU A 78 -25.60 -33.62 -46.31
C LEU A 78 -24.09 -33.90 -46.20
N ALA A 79 -23.72 -35.05 -45.63
CA ALA A 79 -22.34 -35.53 -45.50
C ALA A 79 -21.51 -35.35 -46.77
N GLN A 80 -22.03 -35.80 -47.93
CA GLN A 80 -21.32 -35.69 -49.22
C GLN A 80 -20.92 -34.26 -49.61
N PHE A 81 -21.63 -33.24 -49.13
CA PHE A 81 -21.34 -31.84 -49.42
C PHE A 81 -20.55 -31.17 -48.29
N VAL A 82 -20.75 -31.62 -47.05
CA VAL A 82 -20.21 -30.99 -45.84
C VAL A 82 -18.83 -31.51 -45.48
N GLU A 83 -18.54 -32.79 -45.73
CA GLU A 83 -17.26 -33.44 -45.40
C GLU A 83 -16.07 -32.71 -46.03
N ILE A 84 -16.23 -32.13 -47.23
CA ILE A 84 -15.19 -31.35 -47.92
C ILE A 84 -14.81 -30.08 -47.14
N TYR A 85 -15.75 -29.51 -46.35
CA TYR A 85 -15.56 -28.27 -45.59
C TYR A 85 -15.22 -28.51 -44.12
N ILE A 86 -15.31 -29.76 -43.64
CA ILE A 86 -14.85 -30.12 -42.31
C ILE A 86 -13.33 -30.18 -42.37
N ILE A 87 -12.69 -29.20 -41.74
CA ILE A 87 -11.25 -29.23 -41.53
C ILE A 87 -11.03 -30.29 -40.46
N GLU A 88 -10.49 -31.44 -40.85
CA GLU A 88 -9.93 -32.44 -39.94
C GLU A 88 -8.73 -31.80 -39.22
N GLU A 89 -9.01 -31.00 -38.20
CA GLU A 89 -8.01 -30.66 -37.21
C GLU A 89 -7.63 -31.97 -36.54
N ASP A 90 -6.39 -32.38 -36.80
CA ASP A 90 -5.83 -33.71 -36.64
C ASP A 90 -5.75 -34.13 -35.15
N GLN A 91 -6.91 -34.39 -34.53
CA GLN A 91 -6.99 -34.97 -33.19
C GLN A 91 -6.36 -36.38 -33.16
N SER A 92 -6.15 -36.99 -34.32
CA SER A 92 -5.45 -38.26 -34.49
C SER A 92 -3.94 -38.11 -34.29
N GLU A 93 -3.32 -37.03 -34.80
CA GLU A 93 -1.91 -36.72 -34.54
C GLU A 93 -1.64 -36.34 -33.09
N GLU A 94 -2.60 -35.75 -32.37
CA GLU A 94 -2.44 -35.43 -30.95
C GLU A 94 -2.47 -36.67 -30.05
N GLN A 95 -3.24 -37.71 -30.43
CA GLN A 95 -3.27 -39.02 -29.75
C GLN A 95 -2.09 -39.92 -30.12
N ALA A 96 -1.49 -39.73 -31.30
CA ALA A 96 -0.31 -40.48 -31.74
C ALA A 96 1.01 -39.98 -31.13
N ARG A 97 0.99 -38.83 -30.42
CA ARG A 97 2.17 -38.36 -29.68
C ARG A 97 2.49 -39.35 -28.56
N PRO A 98 3.71 -39.95 -28.55
CA PRO A 98 4.09 -40.83 -27.47
C PRO A 98 3.95 -40.08 -26.13
N PRO A 99 3.38 -40.71 -25.09
CA PRO A 99 3.17 -40.06 -23.82
C PRO A 99 4.50 -39.53 -23.30
N LEU A 100 4.54 -38.23 -22.97
CA LEU A 100 5.72 -37.59 -22.40
C LEU A 100 6.27 -38.46 -21.25
N PRO A 101 7.57 -38.78 -21.23
CA PRO A 101 8.15 -39.57 -20.17
C PRO A 101 7.89 -38.87 -18.84
N LYS A 102 7.18 -39.55 -17.93
CA LYS A 102 6.89 -39.02 -16.60
C LYS A 102 8.22 -38.61 -15.96
N PRO A 103 8.36 -37.36 -15.48
CA PRO A 103 9.61 -36.91 -14.91
C PRO A 103 9.96 -37.83 -13.75
N ARG A 104 11.12 -38.49 -13.85
CA ARG A 104 11.65 -39.31 -12.76
C ARG A 104 11.86 -38.39 -11.55
N PRO A 105 11.32 -38.73 -10.36
CA PRO A 105 11.57 -37.92 -9.17
C PRO A 105 13.07 -37.89 -8.93
N VAL A 106 13.65 -36.69 -8.97
CA VAL A 106 15.07 -36.48 -8.74
C VAL A 106 15.35 -36.78 -7.26
N GLU A 107 16.03 -37.89 -7.00
CA GLU A 107 16.48 -38.26 -5.67
C GLU A 107 17.37 -37.14 -5.11
N GLY A 108 17.04 -36.64 -3.91
CA GLY A 108 17.78 -35.54 -3.26
C GLY A 108 17.12 -34.16 -3.34
N ARG A 109 15.97 -34.00 -4.00
CA ARG A 109 15.17 -32.77 -3.81
C ARG A 109 14.51 -32.80 -2.44
N LEU A 110 14.80 -31.78 -1.63
CA LEU A 110 14.01 -31.46 -0.43
C LEU A 110 12.54 -31.38 -0.82
N SER A 111 11.72 -32.27 -0.28
CA SER A 111 10.28 -32.27 -0.50
C SER A 111 9.72 -30.98 0.06
N ARG A 112 8.91 -30.27 -0.75
CA ARG A 112 8.16 -29.13 -0.22
C ARG A 112 7.26 -29.64 0.91
N PRO A 113 7.29 -29.05 2.10
CA PRO A 113 6.37 -29.45 3.15
C PRO A 113 4.94 -29.26 2.64
N GLU A 114 4.10 -30.28 2.79
CA GLU A 114 2.72 -30.29 2.29
C GLU A 114 1.90 -29.13 2.85
N ASN A 115 2.24 -28.67 4.06
CA ASN A 115 1.63 -27.51 4.70
C ASN A 115 2.72 -26.51 5.13
N PRO A 116 3.02 -25.47 4.34
CA PRO A 116 3.92 -24.41 4.78
C PRO A 116 3.26 -23.62 5.91
N ALA A 117 3.58 -23.97 7.17
CA ALA A 117 3.10 -23.25 8.33
C ALA A 117 3.87 -21.94 8.48
N PHE A 118 3.28 -20.83 8.01
CA PHE A 118 3.86 -19.48 8.08
C PHE A 118 4.38 -19.14 9.48
N TRP A 119 3.54 -19.37 10.50
CA TRP A 119 3.91 -19.10 11.89
C TRP A 119 5.02 -20.03 12.42
N ALA A 120 5.06 -21.29 11.98
CA ALA A 120 6.11 -22.22 12.37
C ALA A 120 7.46 -21.86 11.73
N GLY A 121 7.45 -21.38 10.48
CA GLY A 121 8.66 -20.86 9.83
C GLY A 121 9.16 -19.56 10.44
N LEU A 122 8.24 -18.68 10.86
CA LEU A 122 8.56 -17.40 11.49
C LEU A 122 9.11 -17.58 12.92
N ALA A 123 8.54 -18.50 13.71
CA ALA A 123 9.01 -18.77 15.07
C ALA A 123 10.18 -19.77 15.12
N GLY A 124 10.32 -20.64 14.11
CA GLY A 124 11.32 -21.71 14.07
C GLY A 124 12.67 -21.31 13.47
N SER A 125 12.79 -20.12 12.90
CA SER A 125 14.04 -19.61 12.32
C SER A 125 14.56 -18.39 13.08
N SER A 126 15.88 -18.27 13.21
CA SER A 126 16.52 -17.11 13.85
C SER A 126 16.17 -15.79 13.14
N ILE A 127 16.09 -15.83 11.80
CA ILE A 127 15.69 -14.67 11.00
C ILE A 127 14.21 -14.31 11.22
N GLY A 128 13.34 -15.31 11.36
CA GLY A 128 11.93 -15.10 11.64
C GLY A 128 11.71 -14.51 13.04
N LEU A 129 12.46 -14.95 14.05
CA LEU A 129 12.45 -14.35 15.38
C LEU A 129 12.93 -12.89 15.35
N LEU A 130 13.99 -12.58 14.60
CA LEU A 130 14.46 -11.21 14.42
C LEU A 130 13.34 -10.32 13.84
N ILE A 131 12.64 -10.81 12.80
CA ILE A 131 11.51 -10.10 12.21
C ILE A 131 10.38 -9.92 13.24
N LEU A 132 10.06 -10.95 14.03
CA LEU A 132 9.01 -10.89 15.03
C LEU A 132 9.33 -9.86 16.13
N PHE A 133 10.57 -9.85 16.64
CA PHE A 133 11.02 -8.85 17.60
C PHE A 133 11.06 -7.44 17.00
N GLY A 134 11.47 -7.29 15.74
CA GLY A 134 11.44 -6.01 15.03
C GLY A 134 10.03 -5.47 14.89
N LEU A 135 9.07 -6.30 14.47
CA LEU A 135 7.65 -5.94 14.38
C LEU A 135 7.06 -5.63 15.76
N TYR A 136 7.41 -6.39 16.79
CA TYR A 136 6.97 -6.14 18.15
C TYR A 136 7.51 -4.79 18.67
N ALA A 137 8.80 -4.51 18.48
CA ALA A 137 9.40 -3.23 18.85
C ALA A 137 8.76 -2.05 18.09
N ALA A 138 8.48 -2.20 16.79
CA ALA A 138 7.77 -1.20 16.01
C ALA A 138 6.33 -0.96 16.53
N ASN A 139 5.64 -2.03 16.94
CA ASN A 139 4.32 -1.94 17.57
C ASN A 139 4.38 -1.17 18.91
N LEU A 140 5.39 -1.41 19.75
CA LEU A 140 5.58 -0.65 21.00
C LEU A 140 5.96 0.81 20.74
N TYR A 141 6.84 1.06 19.77
CA TYR A 141 7.28 2.42 19.41
C TYR A 141 6.13 3.27 18.87
N SER A 142 5.28 2.70 18.00
CA SER A 142 4.08 3.40 17.52
C SER A 142 3.10 3.73 18.65
N ALA A 143 2.94 2.84 19.65
CA ALA A 143 2.12 3.12 20.83
C ALA A 143 2.72 4.25 21.69
N TYR A 144 4.04 4.28 21.83
CA TYR A 144 4.76 5.35 22.53
C TYR A 144 4.50 6.71 21.86
N GLU A 145 4.66 6.81 20.54
CA GLU A 145 4.40 8.05 19.78
C GLU A 145 2.94 8.52 19.93
N ILE A 146 1.99 7.59 19.86
CA ILE A 146 0.57 7.91 20.04
C ILE A 146 0.28 8.42 21.44
N ALA A 147 0.91 7.83 22.47
CA ALA A 147 0.74 8.26 23.84
C ALA A 147 1.24 9.69 24.07
N VAL A 148 2.40 10.03 23.51
CA VAL A 148 2.95 11.40 23.53
C VAL A 148 2.04 12.36 22.77
N TYR A 149 1.67 12.03 21.53
CA TYR A 149 0.84 12.89 20.67
C TYR A 149 -0.56 13.12 21.23
N ARG A 150 -1.17 12.10 21.85
CA ARG A 150 -2.52 12.17 22.45
C ARG A 150 -2.51 12.59 23.91
N ALA A 151 -1.33 12.85 24.49
CA ALA A 151 -1.11 13.17 25.89
C ALA A 151 -1.84 12.18 26.82
N ARG A 152 -1.66 10.89 26.53
CA ARG A 152 -2.23 9.76 27.28
C ARG A 152 -1.15 9.12 28.17
N PRO A 153 -1.52 8.49 29.30
CA PRO A 153 -0.55 7.81 30.16
C PRO A 153 0.24 6.74 29.39
N LEU A 154 1.58 6.88 29.38
CA LEU A 154 2.49 6.00 28.62
C LEU A 154 2.30 4.52 28.99
N ALA A 155 2.24 4.24 30.29
CA ALA A 155 2.06 2.87 30.80
C ALA A 155 0.77 2.22 30.30
N MET A 156 -0.31 3.00 30.13
CA MET A 156 -1.59 2.50 29.65
C MET A 156 -1.52 2.17 28.16
N VAL A 157 -1.07 3.10 27.32
CA VAL A 157 -1.08 2.93 25.86
C VAL A 157 -0.06 1.88 25.42
N VAL A 158 1.16 1.94 25.95
CA VAL A 158 2.23 0.99 25.62
C VAL A 158 1.95 -0.39 26.25
N GLY A 159 1.42 -0.43 27.47
CA GLY A 159 1.06 -1.69 28.13
C GLY A 159 -0.04 -2.46 27.39
N LEU A 160 -1.08 -1.75 26.91
CA LEU A 160 -2.11 -2.36 26.07
C LEU A 160 -1.55 -2.86 24.74
N ALA A 161 -0.67 -2.07 24.10
CA ALA A 161 -0.04 -2.43 22.84
C ALA A 161 0.85 -3.68 22.93
N ALA A 162 1.46 -3.94 24.09
CA ALA A 162 2.27 -5.14 24.33
C ALA A 162 1.43 -6.44 24.31
N ILE A 163 0.15 -6.37 24.70
CA ILE A 163 -0.75 -7.52 24.76
C ILE A 163 -1.52 -7.66 23.44
N VAL A 164 -2.07 -6.55 22.96
CA VAL A 164 -2.90 -6.51 21.77
C VAL A 164 -2.23 -5.57 20.76
N PRO A 165 -1.59 -6.11 19.71
CA PRO A 165 -0.95 -5.27 18.71
C PRO A 165 -1.98 -4.51 17.89
N VAL A 166 -1.63 -3.30 17.45
CA VAL A 166 -2.39 -2.41 16.53
C VAL A 166 -3.72 -1.85 17.05
N ILE A 167 -4.56 -2.62 17.76
CA ILE A 167 -5.90 -2.19 18.17
C ILE A 167 -5.87 -1.00 19.14
N PRO A 168 -5.09 -1.02 20.24
CA PRO A 168 -5.02 0.10 21.18
C PRO A 168 -4.56 1.40 20.50
N GLN A 169 -3.60 1.30 19.57
CA GLN A 169 -3.09 2.44 18.80
C GLN A 169 -4.21 3.14 18.02
N ILE A 170 -5.07 2.38 17.34
CA ILE A 170 -6.23 2.93 16.61
C ILE A 170 -7.19 3.62 17.58
N ILE A 171 -7.51 2.98 18.70
CA ILE A 171 -8.45 3.52 19.70
C ILE A 171 -7.92 4.81 20.32
N PHE A 172 -6.67 4.83 20.79
CA PHE A 172 -6.08 6.01 21.41
C PHE A 172 -5.87 7.15 20.41
N LEU A 173 -5.62 6.82 19.13
CA LEU A 173 -5.57 7.82 18.07
C LEU A 173 -6.95 8.42 17.77
N ALA A 174 -8.04 7.65 17.87
CA ALA A 174 -9.41 8.15 17.68
C ALA A 174 -9.92 8.96 18.88
N LEU A 175 -9.37 8.74 20.07
CA LEU A 175 -9.74 9.46 21.28
C LEU A 175 -9.22 10.93 21.27
N PRO A 176 -9.92 11.85 21.94
CA PRO A 176 -9.48 13.23 22.06
C PRO A 176 -8.17 13.33 22.87
N THR A 177 -7.35 14.31 22.50
CA THR A 177 -6.13 14.70 23.22
C THR A 177 -6.49 15.16 24.63
N ARG A 178 -5.80 14.64 25.64
CA ARG A 178 -5.97 15.13 27.02
C ARG A 178 -4.91 16.20 27.26
N ILE A 179 -5.26 17.48 27.17
CA ILE A 179 -4.35 18.56 27.57
C ILE A 179 -4.26 18.50 29.10
N PRO A 180 -3.10 18.14 29.70
CA PRO A 180 -2.97 18.12 31.15
C PRO A 180 -3.08 19.54 31.67
N LYS A 181 -3.95 19.78 32.66
CA LYS A 181 -3.90 20.99 33.47
C LYS A 181 -2.69 20.84 34.39
N GLU A 182 -1.72 21.76 34.32
CA GLU A 182 -0.40 21.68 34.98
C GLU A 182 -0.44 21.53 36.52
N GLU A 183 -1.59 21.61 37.16
CA GLU A 183 -1.72 21.61 38.63
C GLU A 183 -1.72 20.20 39.27
N GLU A 184 -1.95 19.12 38.51
CA GLU A 184 -2.19 17.78 39.12
C GLU A 184 -0.95 16.85 39.10
N GLN A 185 0.12 17.21 38.37
CA GLN A 185 1.32 16.35 38.27
C GLN A 185 2.27 16.48 39.47
N VAL A 186 2.10 17.49 40.32
CA VAL A 186 2.92 17.66 41.53
C VAL A 186 2.45 16.75 42.67
N GLY A 187 1.15 16.37 42.69
CA GLY A 187 0.58 15.52 43.75
C GLY A 187 0.86 14.03 43.59
N ALA A 188 0.78 13.49 42.37
CA ALA A 188 0.95 12.05 42.13
C ALA A 188 2.42 11.60 42.14
N ALA A 189 3.37 12.49 41.81
CA ALA A 189 4.79 12.19 41.91
C ALA A 189 5.30 12.17 43.37
N ALA A 190 4.61 12.85 44.28
CA ALA A 190 4.98 12.90 45.70
C ALA A 190 4.60 11.62 46.46
N GLU A 191 3.54 10.91 46.06
CA GLU A 191 3.11 9.66 46.72
C GLU A 191 3.99 8.45 46.35
N VAL A 192 4.58 8.42 45.15
CA VAL A 192 5.43 7.31 44.71
C VAL A 192 6.88 7.46 45.18
N ALA A 193 7.33 8.69 45.47
CA ALA A 193 8.68 8.97 45.93
C ALA A 193 8.93 8.71 47.43
N ALA A 194 7.88 8.47 48.23
CA ALA A 194 8.01 8.24 49.68
C ALA A 194 8.43 6.79 50.06
N GLY A 195 8.61 5.89 49.08
CA GLY A 195 8.74 4.45 49.33
C GLY A 195 9.87 3.75 48.58
N ALA A 196 11.10 4.30 48.52
CA ALA A 196 12.31 3.51 48.28
C ALA A 196 13.57 4.36 48.50
N GLY A 197 14.42 3.92 49.42
CA GLY A 197 15.68 4.58 49.73
C GLY A 197 16.83 4.30 48.76
N ALA A 198 17.76 5.25 48.77
CA ALA A 198 19.21 5.15 48.52
C ALA A 198 19.76 5.11 47.07
N ALA A 199 20.36 6.27 46.73
CA ALA A 199 21.69 6.50 46.13
C ALA A 199 21.96 6.26 44.63
N ALA A 200 22.05 7.38 43.88
CA ALA A 200 23.14 7.82 42.97
C ALA A 200 22.60 8.61 41.74
N PRO A 201 23.34 9.60 41.21
CA PRO A 201 22.75 10.74 40.49
C PRO A 201 22.48 10.44 39.02
N VAL A 202 21.26 10.76 38.58
CA VAL A 202 20.88 10.79 37.17
C VAL A 202 21.20 12.18 36.62
N VAL A 203 22.17 12.25 35.72
CA VAL A 203 22.45 13.43 34.90
C VAL A 203 21.26 13.62 33.96
N GLY A 204 20.53 14.73 34.15
CA GLY A 204 19.29 15.03 33.46
C GLY A 204 19.49 15.33 31.98
N ALA A 205 18.71 14.66 31.14
CA ALA A 205 18.44 15.04 29.76
C ALA A 205 17.01 15.61 29.69
N GLY A 206 16.90 16.93 29.90
CA GLY A 206 15.66 17.69 29.72
C GLY A 206 15.55 18.22 28.29
N LEU A 207 14.57 17.71 27.53
CA LEU A 207 14.13 18.28 26.26
C LEU A 207 12.95 19.22 26.53
N HIS A 208 13.14 20.53 26.37
CA HIS A 208 12.07 21.53 26.33
C HIS A 208 11.86 22.01 24.89
N LEU A 209 10.67 21.80 24.33
CA LEU A 209 10.11 22.62 23.26
C LEU A 209 8.60 22.75 23.50
N ALA A 210 8.20 23.88 24.08
CA ALA A 210 6.83 24.38 23.98
C ALA A 210 6.86 25.69 23.19
N GLN A 211 5.97 25.76 22.23
CA GLN A 211 5.72 26.86 21.32
C GLN A 211 4.44 27.53 21.82
N GLU A 212 4.50 28.81 22.21
CA GLU A 212 3.30 29.59 22.55
C GLU A 212 3.49 31.08 22.21
N THR A 213 2.49 31.69 21.58
CA THR A 213 2.28 33.13 21.35
C THR A 213 0.79 33.29 20.98
N PRO A 214 0.02 34.38 21.30
CA PRO A 214 0.43 35.79 21.49
C PRO A 214 -0.14 36.57 22.72
N ALA A 215 0.67 37.44 23.36
CA ALA A 215 0.63 38.95 23.37
C ALA A 215 0.13 39.56 24.71
N PRO A 216 0.40 40.85 25.07
CA PRO A 216 1.54 41.75 24.80
C PRO A 216 2.26 42.28 26.08
N ALA A 217 3.49 42.78 25.90
CA ALA A 217 4.23 43.76 26.72
C ALA A 217 4.58 43.47 28.20
N ALA A 218 5.75 42.88 28.42
CA ALA A 218 6.78 43.41 29.34
C ALA A 218 8.12 42.70 29.06
N THR A 219 9.11 43.48 28.63
CA THR A 219 10.44 43.04 28.20
C THR A 219 11.19 42.29 29.32
N LYS A 220 11.26 40.96 29.22
CA LYS A 220 12.35 40.16 29.83
C LYS A 220 13.37 39.85 28.73
N PRO A 221 14.68 40.00 28.98
CA PRO A 221 15.70 39.69 27.98
C PRO A 221 15.65 38.20 27.66
N ALA A 222 15.41 37.88 26.39
CA ALA A 222 15.31 36.50 25.92
C ALA A 222 16.63 35.75 26.16
N GLU A 223 16.54 34.56 26.75
CA GLU A 223 17.71 33.73 27.03
C GLU A 223 18.34 33.23 25.71
N PRO A 224 19.67 33.23 25.59
CA PRO A 224 20.35 32.74 24.39
C PRO A 224 20.06 31.24 24.22
N THR A 225 19.56 30.85 23.06
CA THR A 225 19.33 29.43 22.74
C THR A 225 20.62 28.82 22.22
N ILE A 226 21.17 27.85 22.95
CA ILE A 226 22.46 27.22 22.62
C ILE A 226 22.20 25.81 22.08
N PHE A 227 22.73 25.51 20.90
CA PHE A 227 22.71 24.18 20.30
C PHE A 227 24.12 23.60 20.31
N LYS A 228 24.31 22.43 20.93
CA LYS A 228 25.62 21.76 20.99
C LYS A 228 25.70 20.56 20.06
N ARG A 229 26.89 20.30 19.51
CA ARG A 229 27.19 19.09 18.76
C ARG A 229 27.14 17.87 19.69
N GLY A 230 26.31 16.90 19.35
CA GLY A 230 26.06 15.69 20.16
C GLY A 230 24.63 15.63 20.68
N GLU A 231 24.03 16.78 21.00
CA GLU A 231 22.59 16.91 21.27
C GLU A 231 21.80 17.11 19.97
N TYR A 232 22.36 17.93 19.07
CA TYR A 232 21.79 18.19 17.76
C TYR A 232 22.74 17.74 16.66
N ALA A 233 22.17 17.09 15.63
CA ALA A 233 22.89 16.75 14.42
C ALA A 233 22.96 17.99 13.51
N PHE A 234 24.14 18.62 13.46
CA PHE A 234 24.40 19.73 12.55
C PHE A 234 24.51 19.21 11.12
N ASN A 235 23.39 19.21 10.41
CA ASN A 235 23.28 18.88 9.00
C ASN A 235 22.46 19.96 8.29
N ARG A 236 22.37 19.87 6.95
CA ARG A 236 21.58 20.82 6.14
C ARG A 236 20.18 21.07 6.70
N ARG A 237 19.44 20.00 7.05
CA ARG A 237 18.05 20.08 7.55
C ARG A 237 17.95 20.85 8.86
N PHE A 238 18.93 20.70 9.76
CA PHE A 238 18.96 21.45 11.01
C PHE A 238 19.01 22.96 10.77
N PHE A 239 19.91 23.43 9.89
CA PHE A 239 20.04 24.86 9.60
C PHE A 239 18.83 25.39 8.84
N GLU A 240 18.32 24.68 7.85
CA GLU A 240 17.13 25.10 7.10
C GLU A 240 15.88 25.23 7.97
N THR A 241 15.73 24.36 8.97
CA THR A 241 14.53 24.36 9.84
C THR A 241 14.63 25.32 11.01
N ARG A 242 15.77 25.36 11.72
CA ARG A 242 15.95 26.17 12.93
C ARG A 242 16.46 27.59 12.65
N PHE A 243 17.13 27.79 11.52
CA PHE A 243 17.76 29.07 11.15
C PHE A 243 17.23 29.60 9.82
N SER A 244 15.99 29.28 9.46
CA SER A 244 15.32 29.73 8.22
C SER A 244 15.35 31.25 8.03
N SER A 245 15.34 32.03 9.12
CA SER A 245 15.42 33.50 9.10
C SER A 245 16.77 34.06 8.63
N PHE A 246 17.81 33.23 8.59
CA PHE A 246 19.15 33.57 8.08
C PHE A 246 19.32 33.21 6.59
N PHE A 247 18.32 32.58 5.97
CA PHE A 247 18.29 32.30 4.54
C PHE A 247 17.53 33.41 3.80
N GLY A 248 18.25 34.14 2.95
CA GLY A 248 17.68 35.20 2.12
C GLY A 248 18.60 36.40 1.97
N MET A 249 18.40 37.17 0.88
CA MET A 249 19.18 38.38 0.62
C MET A 249 18.92 39.50 1.64
N VAL A 250 17.72 39.55 2.22
CA VAL A 250 17.30 40.54 3.22
C VAL A 250 16.68 39.80 4.40
N ARG A 251 17.26 39.96 5.59
CA ARG A 251 16.70 39.37 6.82
C ARG A 251 15.39 40.06 7.17
N ARG A 252 14.29 39.29 7.18
CA ARG A 252 12.96 39.77 7.61
C ARG A 252 12.91 40.07 9.11
N ASP A 253 13.82 39.48 9.88
CA ASP A 253 13.93 39.70 11.32
C ASP A 253 15.40 39.90 11.74
N LYS A 254 15.70 41.11 12.23
CA LYS A 254 17.03 41.50 12.77
C LYS A 254 17.08 41.33 14.30
N SER A 255 16.04 40.79 14.92
CA SER A 255 15.93 40.64 16.38
C SER A 255 16.85 39.56 16.95
N GLN A 256 17.57 38.80 16.13
CA GLN A 256 18.44 37.70 16.56
C GLN A 256 19.81 37.75 15.85
N VAL A 257 20.86 37.35 16.56
CA VAL A 257 22.23 37.21 16.08
C VAL A 257 22.62 35.74 16.21
N MET A 258 23.11 35.14 15.13
CA MET A 258 23.63 33.78 15.14
C MET A 258 25.15 33.83 15.35
N ILE A 259 25.62 33.09 16.34
CA ILE A 259 27.02 32.95 16.63
C ILE A 259 27.43 31.49 16.43
N LEU A 260 28.37 31.27 15.52
CA LEU A 260 28.84 29.94 15.13
C LEU A 260 30.20 29.68 15.78
N LYS A 261 30.27 28.71 16.70
CA LYS A 261 31.53 28.26 17.29
C LYS A 261 32.03 27.03 16.55
N THR A 262 33.14 27.18 15.85
CA THR A 262 33.91 26.07 15.29
C THR A 262 35.04 25.68 16.22
N ALA A 263 35.68 24.53 15.96
CA ALA A 263 36.85 24.10 16.74
C ALA A 263 38.02 25.10 16.74
N LYS A 264 38.09 26.00 15.75
CA LYS A 264 39.19 26.95 15.56
C LYS A 264 38.83 28.37 15.98
N GLN A 265 37.60 28.81 15.70
CA GLN A 265 37.17 30.19 15.95
C GLN A 265 35.65 30.36 16.03
N GLN A 266 35.23 31.50 16.59
CA GLN A 266 33.83 31.91 16.71
C GLN A 266 33.51 32.99 15.69
N TYR A 267 32.43 32.79 14.92
CA TYR A 267 31.97 33.72 13.89
C TYR A 267 30.62 34.32 14.25
N VAL A 268 30.45 35.62 14.07
CA VAL A 268 29.15 36.28 14.13
C VAL A 268 28.56 36.31 12.72
N VAL A 269 27.53 35.50 12.49
CA VAL A 269 27.00 35.26 11.15
C VAL A 269 25.90 36.26 10.83
N ASN A 270 26.08 36.96 9.72
CA ASN A 270 25.08 37.87 9.16
C ASN A 270 24.02 37.09 8.39
N ARG A 271 24.42 36.20 7.47
CA ARG A 271 23.49 35.38 6.68
C ARG A 271 24.14 34.08 6.21
N ILE A 272 23.30 33.13 5.82
CA ILE A 272 23.70 31.91 5.11
C ILE A 272 23.49 32.15 3.62
N THR A 273 24.57 32.17 2.84
CA THR A 273 24.54 32.44 1.39
C THR A 273 24.24 31.18 0.59
N ARG A 274 24.85 30.05 0.99
CA ARG A 274 24.69 28.75 0.35
C ARG A 274 24.81 27.64 1.37
N ILE A 275 24.05 26.57 1.17
CA ILE A 275 24.16 25.35 1.96
C ILE A 275 24.20 24.14 1.05
N THR A 276 25.14 23.23 1.28
CA THR A 276 25.31 21.98 0.55
C THR A 276 25.02 20.79 1.47
N ALA A 277 25.37 19.57 1.05
CA ALA A 277 25.22 18.38 1.89
C ALA A 277 26.26 18.31 3.03
N THR A 278 27.44 18.91 2.84
CA THR A 278 28.61 18.74 3.72
C THR A 278 29.10 20.03 4.36
N ASP A 279 28.81 21.16 3.73
CA ASP A 279 29.27 22.49 4.15
C ASP A 279 28.18 23.55 3.96
N MET A 280 28.45 24.71 4.57
CA MET A 280 27.63 25.89 4.47
C MET A 280 28.52 27.12 4.33
N HIS A 281 28.18 27.98 3.38
CA HIS A 281 28.82 29.27 3.21
C HIS A 281 28.05 30.32 4.01
N VAL A 282 28.77 31.00 4.89
CA VAL A 282 28.22 32.02 5.76
C VAL A 282 28.91 33.33 5.53
N GLU A 283 28.12 34.39 5.53
CA GLU A 283 28.61 35.75 5.49
C GLU A 283 28.87 36.22 6.92
N VAL A 284 30.12 36.56 7.20
CA VAL A 284 30.60 36.98 8.53
C VAL A 284 31.05 38.43 8.45
N GLN A 285 30.73 39.21 9.49
CA GLN A 285 31.23 40.58 9.61
C GLN A 285 32.60 40.57 10.30
N LYS A 286 33.65 41.00 9.59
CA LYS A 286 35.01 41.13 10.10
C LYS A 286 35.42 42.61 10.04
N GLY A 287 35.09 43.35 11.11
CA GLY A 287 35.28 44.80 11.16
C GLY A 287 34.31 45.54 10.23
N ALA A 288 34.83 46.34 9.30
CA ALA A 288 34.04 47.07 8.30
C ALA A 288 33.76 46.27 7.02
N ALA A 289 34.40 45.11 6.85
CA ALA A 289 34.26 44.26 5.67
C ALA A 289 33.37 43.04 5.96
N VAL A 290 32.72 42.58 4.91
CA VAL A 290 31.82 41.43 4.89
C VAL A 290 32.49 40.34 4.07
N GLU A 291 32.74 39.18 4.66
CA GLU A 291 33.48 38.07 4.04
C GLU A 291 32.62 36.81 4.04
N GLU A 292 32.62 36.06 2.92
CA GLU A 292 31.95 34.77 2.80
C GLU A 292 32.94 33.64 3.10
N ILE A 293 32.63 32.84 4.13
CA ILE A 293 33.51 31.78 4.62
C ILE A 293 32.78 30.43 4.50
N PRO A 294 33.41 29.41 3.88
CA PRO A 294 32.90 28.05 3.92
C PRO A 294 33.14 27.42 5.29
N VAL A 295 32.11 26.84 5.88
CA VAL A 295 32.18 26.13 7.17
C VAL A 295 31.65 24.72 7.00
N SER A 296 32.49 23.72 7.29
CA SER A 296 32.07 22.32 7.29
C SER A 296 31.23 22.01 8.53
N PHE A 297 30.17 21.23 8.35
CA PHE A 297 29.34 20.78 9.48
C PHE A 297 30.13 19.97 10.52
N THR A 298 31.19 19.29 10.09
CA THR A 298 32.08 18.51 10.96
C THR A 298 32.96 19.37 11.87
N GLU A 299 33.13 20.66 11.57
CA GLU A 299 33.95 21.58 12.38
C GLU A 299 33.13 22.39 13.39
N ILE A 300 31.78 22.39 13.27
CA ILE A 300 30.87 23.16 14.12
C ILE A 300 30.66 22.46 15.46
N VAL A 301 31.04 23.11 16.55
CA VAL A 301 30.94 22.57 17.91
C VAL A 301 29.65 23.05 18.58
N GLU A 302 29.28 24.31 18.37
CA GLU A 302 28.13 24.93 19.01
C GLU A 302 27.58 26.07 18.13
N VAL A 303 26.26 26.23 18.14
CA VAL A 303 25.55 27.33 17.48
C VAL A 303 24.70 28.03 18.53
N GLU A 304 24.92 29.32 18.73
CA GLU A 304 24.17 30.14 19.68
C GLU A 304 23.27 31.11 18.91
N LEU A 305 22.01 31.19 19.31
CA LEU A 305 21.06 32.17 18.82
C LEU A 305 20.75 33.16 19.96
N ARG A 306 21.28 34.38 19.83
CA ARG A 306 21.14 35.44 20.82
C ARG A 306 20.15 36.51 20.35
N PRO A 307 19.26 37.06 21.18
CA PRO A 307 18.48 38.23 20.80
C PRO A 307 19.41 39.45 20.58
N ALA A 308 19.15 40.21 19.52
CA ALA A 308 19.92 41.40 19.14
C ALA A 308 19.84 42.56 20.15
N GLY A 309 18.93 42.48 21.15
CA GLY A 309 18.79 43.44 22.23
C GLY A 309 19.71 43.23 23.44
N GLY A 310 20.56 42.20 23.44
CA GLY A 310 21.55 41.95 24.48
C GLY A 310 22.95 42.35 24.02
N ARG A 311 23.24 43.65 24.06
CA ARG A 311 24.60 44.20 23.93
C ARG A 311 25.06 44.73 25.27
#